data_AF-A0A1H7UZM8-F1
#
_entry.id   AF-A0A1H7UZM8-F1
#
_cell.length_a   1.000
_cell.length_b   1.000
_cell.length_c   1.000
_cell.angle_alpha   90.00
_cell.angle_beta   90.00
_cell.angle_gamma   90.00
#
_symmetry.space_group_name_H-M   'P 1'
#
loop_
_entity.id
_entity.type
_entity.pdbx_description
1 polymer ?
#
loop_
_entity_poly.entity_id
_entity_poly.type
_entity_poly.pdbx_seq_one_letter_code
_entity_poly.pdbx_strand_id
1 'polypeptide(L)' 'MRYSPRETHRELREQLGVFALGHGDAEERATVRSHLNKCAACRAELDELAKVVALLSAVSPANLRQV' A
#
# COMPACT_ATOMS: atom_id res chain seq x y z
N MET A 1 -24.24 5.75 2.87
CA MET A 1 -23.66 4.47 3.32
C MET A 1 -22.82 4.75 4.56
N ARG A 2 -23.08 4.06 5.69
CA ARG A 2 -22.17 4.13 6.86
C ARG A 2 -21.23 2.95 6.75
N TYR A 3 -19.98 3.21 6.36
CA TYR A 3 -18.96 2.17 6.26
C TYR A 3 -18.41 1.86 7.65
N SER A 4 -18.35 0.58 8.03
CA SER A 4 -17.81 0.18 9.33
C SER A 4 -16.29 0.41 9.34
N PRO A 5 -15.69 0.93 10.42
CA PRO A 5 -14.24 1.19 10.50
C PRO A 5 -13.35 -0.01 10.13
N ARG A 6 -13.85 -1.24 10.37
CA ARG A 6 -13.15 -2.49 10.03
C ARG A 6 -13.25 -2.85 8.55
N GLU A 7 -14.37 -2.57 7.91
CA GLU A 7 -14.53 -2.79 6.47
C GLU A 7 -13.63 -1.82 5.70
N THR A 8 -13.56 -0.54 6.13
CA THR A 8 -12.68 0.47 5.49
C THR A 8 -11.22 0.03 5.60
N HIS A 9 -10.83 -0.59 6.71
CA HIS A 9 -9.48 -1.09 6.89
C HIS A 9 -9.15 -2.25 5.95
N ARG A 10 -10.09 -3.13 5.60
CA ARG A 10 -9.81 -4.27 4.71
C ARG A 10 -9.56 -3.84 3.27
N GLU A 11 -10.41 -2.99 2.71
CA GLU A 11 -10.23 -2.46 1.35
C GLU A 11 -8.99 -1.58 1.25
N LEU A 12 -8.68 -0.83 2.30
CA LEU A 12 -7.49 0.01 2.30
C LEU A 12 -6.20 -0.82 2.34
N ARG A 13 -6.20 -2.03 2.93
CA ARG A 13 -5.00 -2.89 2.96
C ARG A 13 -4.53 -3.29 1.57
N GLU A 14 -5.44 -3.57 0.65
CA GLU A 14 -5.09 -3.84 -0.75
C GLU A 14 -4.51 -2.56 -1.41
N GLN A 15 -5.12 -1.40 -1.14
CA GLN A 15 -4.61 -0.11 -1.64
C GLN A 15 -3.25 0.30 -1.05
N LEU A 16 -2.88 -0.17 0.15
CA LEU A 16 -1.55 0.09 0.73
C LEU A 16 -0.44 -0.49 -0.14
N GLY A 17 -0.64 -1.66 -0.76
CA GLY A 17 0.33 -2.25 -1.68
C GLY A 17 0.52 -1.41 -2.94
N VAL A 18 -0.58 -0.98 -3.56
CA VAL A 18 -0.59 -0.08 -4.72
C VAL A 18 0.12 1.24 -4.38
N PHE A 19 -0.23 1.83 -3.24
CA PHE A 19 0.37 3.06 -2.75
C PHE A 19 1.88 2.92 -2.47
N ALA A 20 2.31 1.82 -1.83
CA ALA A 20 3.72 1.56 -1.50
C ALA A 20 4.59 1.40 -2.75
N LEU A 21 4.05 0.82 -3.82
CA LEU A 21 4.71 0.71 -5.12
C LEU A 21 4.72 2.02 -5.91
N GLY A 22 4.11 3.10 -5.38
CA GLY A 22 4.04 4.39 -6.06
C GLY A 22 2.94 4.49 -7.13
N HIS A 23 2.03 3.53 -7.18
CA HIS A 23 0.89 3.48 -8.10
C HIS A 23 -0.38 4.10 -7.50
N GLY A 24 -1.46 4.07 -8.27
CA GLY A 24 -2.76 4.66 -7.95
C GLY A 24 -2.92 6.09 -8.45
N ASP A 25 -4.16 6.49 -8.72
CA ASP A 25 -4.49 7.83 -9.13
C ASP A 25 -4.39 8.85 -7.97
N ALA A 26 -4.62 10.13 -8.27
CA ALA A 26 -4.48 11.19 -7.27
C ALA A 26 -5.50 11.06 -6.12
N GLU A 27 -6.72 10.60 -6.40
CA GLU A 27 -7.83 10.45 -5.46
C GLU A 27 -7.60 9.24 -4.55
N GLU A 28 -7.23 8.11 -5.13
CA GLU A 28 -6.86 6.88 -4.41
C GLU A 28 -5.72 7.16 -3.43
N ARG A 29 -4.65 7.82 -3.90
CA ARG A 29 -3.51 8.16 -3.05
C ARG A 29 -3.87 9.18 -1.96
N ALA A 30 -4.80 10.10 -2.22
CA ALA A 30 -5.28 11.04 -1.21
C ALA A 30 -6.10 10.33 -0.12
N THR A 31 -6.93 9.37 -0.51
CA THR A 31 -7.71 8.53 0.40
C THR A 31 -6.81 7.74 1.34
N VAL A 32 -5.78 7.07 0.80
CA VAL A 32 -4.79 6.33 1.60
C VAL A 32 -4.06 7.25 2.58
N ARG A 33 -3.55 8.41 2.13
CA ARG A 33 -2.89 9.39 3.02
C ARG A 33 -3.80 9.87 4.16
N SER A 34 -5.07 10.18 3.86
CA SER A 34 -6.04 10.62 4.85
C SER A 34 -6.26 9.58 5.95
N HIS A 35 -6.30 8.30 5.57
CA HIS A 35 -6.41 7.20 6.53
C HIS A 35 -5.13 6.98 7.34
N LEU A 36 -3.96 7.03 6.70
CA LEU A 36 -2.66 6.87 7.36
C LEU A 36 -2.42 7.92 8.45
N ASN A 37 -3.04 9.11 8.36
CA ASN A 37 -3.00 10.09 9.44
C ASN A 37 -3.68 9.62 10.73
N LYS A 38 -4.62 8.66 10.63
CA LYS A 38 -5.51 8.27 11.73
C LYS A 38 -5.28 6.84 12.23
N CYS A 39 -4.70 5.95 11.41
CA CYS A 39 -4.58 4.54 11.73
C CYS A 39 -3.13 4.10 11.94
N ALA A 40 -2.79 3.68 13.17
CA ALA A 40 -1.46 3.15 13.49
C ALA A 40 -1.20 1.77 12.86
N ALA A 41 -2.23 0.92 12.76
CA ALA A 41 -2.09 -0.41 12.18
C ALA A 41 -1.74 -0.35 10.68
N CYS A 42 -2.42 0.50 9.90
CA CYS A 42 -2.09 0.69 8.49
C CYS A 42 -0.72 1.33 8.27
N ARG A 43 -0.24 2.19 9.19
CA ARG A 43 1.13 2.72 9.13
C ARG A 43 2.16 1.61 9.34
N ALA A 44 1.96 0.76 10.34
CA ALA A 44 2.83 -0.38 10.59
C ALA A 44 2.85 -1.36 9.40
N GLU A 45 1.69 -1.61 8.78
CA GLU A 45 1.62 -2.44 7.56
C GLU A 45 2.33 -1.79 6.38
N LEU A 46 2.20 -0.47 6.19
CA LEU A 46 2.95 0.26 5.16
C LEU A 46 4.46 0.17 5.38
N ASP A 47 4.93 0.24 6.62
CA ASP A 47 6.35 0.07 6.95
C ASP A 47 6.86 -1.34 6.61
N GLU A 48 6.06 -2.38 6.83
CA GLU A 48 6.41 -3.74 6.40
C GLU A 48 6.44 -3.87 4.87
N LEU A 49 5.47 -3.28 4.18
CA LEU A 49 5.44 -3.25 2.71
C LEU A 49 6.64 -2.50 2.13
N ALA A 50 7.06 -1.39 2.74
CA ALA A 50 8.21 -0.61 2.29
C ALA A 50 9.50 -1.43 2.26
N LYS A 51 9.68 -2.37 3.21
CA LYS A 51 10.82 -3.31 3.21
C LYS A 51 10.79 -4.23 1.98
N VAL A 52 9.61 -4.75 1.63
CA VAL A 52 9.44 -5.60 0.44
C VAL A 52 9.68 -4.80 -0.84
N VAL A 53 9.17 -3.57 -0.92
CA VAL A 53 9.39 -2.66 -2.08
C VAL A 53 10.88 -2.35 -2.26
N ALA A 54 11.63 -2.17 -1.18
CA ALA A 54 13.08 -1.96 -1.25
C ALA A 54 13.82 -3.19 -1.83
N LEU A 55 13.41 -4.40 -1.41
CA LEU A 55 13.95 -5.65 -1.97
C LEU A 55 13.63 -5.79 -3.45
N LEU A 56 12.39 -5.52 -3.86
CA LEU A 56 11.97 -5.56 -5.27
C LEU A 56 12.74 -4.55 -6.12
N SER A 57 12.98 -3.35 -5.60
CA SER A 57 13.72 -2.29 -6.29
C SER A 57 15.20 -2.64 -6.51
N ALA A 58 15.76 -3.57 -5.72
CA ALA A 58 17.12 -4.07 -5.88
C ALA A 58 17.23 -5.18 -6.95
N VAL A 59 16.12 -5.70 -7.45
CA VAL A 59 16.12 -6.74 -8.50
C VAL A 59 16.37 -6.10 -9.86
N SER A 60 17.48 -6.48 -10.49
CA SER A 60 17.73 -6.12 -11.89
C SER A 60 16.70 -6.79 -12.80
N PRO A 61 16.09 -6.06 -13.77
CA PRO A 61 15.19 -6.65 -14.76
C PRO A 61 15.83 -7.81 -15.55
N ALA A 62 17.15 -7.83 -15.70
CA ALA A 62 17.89 -8.91 -16.37
C ALA A 62 17.79 -10.26 -15.64
N ASN A 63 17.40 -10.26 -14.36
CA ASN A 63 17.22 -11.46 -13.54
C ASN A 63 15.78 -12.00 -13.57
N LEU A 64 14.86 -11.34 -14.27
CA LEU A 64 13.49 -11.80 -14.41
C LEU A 64 13.44 -12.95 -15.44
N ARG A 65 13.16 -14.17 -14.97
CA ARG A 65 12.74 -15.27 -15.85
C ARG A 65 11.23 -15.22 -16.01
N GLN A 66 10.75 -15.16 -17.24
CA GLN A 66 9.34 -15.38 -17.52
C GLN A 66 9.00 -16.84 -17.21
N VAL A 67 8.00 -17.03 -16.36
CA VAL A 67 7.33 -18.31 -16.09
C VAL A 67 6.12 -18.48 -17.00
#